data_AF-A0AA88HR59-F1
#
_entry.id   AF-A0AA88HR59-F1
#
_cell.length_a   1.000
_cell.length_b   1.000
_cell.length_c   1.000
_cell.angle_alpha   90.00
_cell.angle_beta   90.00
_cell.angle_gamma   90.00
#
_symmetry.space_group_name_H-M   'P 1'
#
loop_
_entity.id
_entity.type
_entity.pdbx_description
1 polymer ?
#
loop_
_entity_poly.entity_id
_entity_poly.type
_entity_poly.pdbx_seq_one_letter_code
_entity_poly.pdbx_strand_id
1 'polypeptide(L)'
;MTPEGAEKGYPTVRAEEILRKISEKRGIGADLTEALTEEALQMAIRRLGYQDTVLSLELVQQTYSRLRIPKLFPSEPLVDEYLTTCVLDQSWPGMTVVQSLDKGAGQGVYATLPFYKNQAVVEYHGRRMAIIEANRLLQSQLGDDDGSNYFLTVDQDATIDAREKVCTCHPHQQCFRRLVNHKANEDGPNLKCKALVVDGLRT
;
A
#
# COMPACT_ATOMS: atom_id res chain seq x y z
N MET A 1 19.56 40.02 31.28
CA MET A 1 19.25 38.92 32.20
C MET A 1 18.08 38.16 31.63
N THR A 2 18.40 37.05 30.96
CA THR A 2 17.43 36.08 30.43
C THR A 2 16.83 35.31 31.59
N PRO A 3 15.51 35.02 31.60
CA PRO A 3 14.91 34.23 32.65
C PRO A 3 15.35 32.76 32.49
N GLU A 4 15.89 32.28 33.59
CA GLU A 4 16.09 30.90 34.01
C GLU A 4 14.99 29.93 33.53
N GLY A 5 15.44 28.81 32.97
CA GLY A 5 15.24 27.53 33.67
C GLY A 5 13.81 27.01 33.73
N ALA A 6 13.15 26.86 32.59
CA ALA A 6 12.07 25.90 32.45
C ALA A 6 12.34 24.99 31.24
N GLU A 7 13.36 24.14 31.36
CA GLU A 7 13.35 22.84 30.68
C GLU A 7 12.15 22.04 31.22
N LYS A 8 10.94 22.41 30.77
CA LYS A 8 9.78 21.54 30.94
C LYS A 8 10.05 20.33 30.08
N GLY A 9 10.55 19.27 30.71
CA GLY A 9 10.57 17.92 30.17
C GLY A 9 9.15 17.50 29.80
N TYR A 10 8.71 17.93 28.62
CA TYR A 10 7.54 17.38 27.95
C TYR A 10 8.01 16.15 27.18
N PRO A 11 7.39 14.99 27.43
CA PRO A 11 8.10 13.73 27.47
C PRO A 11 8.33 13.24 26.06
N THR A 12 9.58 12.94 25.72
CA THR A 12 9.96 12.24 24.48
C THR A 12 9.06 11.00 24.25
N VAL A 13 8.67 10.32 25.33
CA VAL A 13 7.73 9.18 25.37
C VAL A 13 6.34 9.53 24.77
N ARG A 14 5.83 10.73 25.00
CA ARG A 14 4.52 11.17 24.49
C ARG A 14 4.60 11.51 23.00
N ALA A 15 5.73 12.06 22.55
CA ALA A 15 5.98 12.28 21.12
C ALA A 15 6.09 10.95 20.38
N GLU A 16 6.78 9.95 20.95
CA GLU A 16 6.89 8.61 20.38
C GLU A 16 5.53 7.92 20.18
N GLU A 17 4.69 7.93 21.22
CA GLU A 17 3.34 7.36 21.15
C GLU A 17 2.46 8.04 20.08
N ILE A 18 2.51 9.37 20.02
CA ILE A 18 1.76 10.16 19.04
C ILE A 18 2.23 9.82 17.62
N LEU A 19 3.54 9.80 17.38
CA LEU A 19 4.10 9.48 16.06
C LEU A 19 3.80 8.03 15.64
N ARG A 20 3.83 7.09 16.59
CA ARG A 20 3.44 5.70 16.33
C ARG A 20 1.96 5.61 15.92
N LYS A 21 1.06 6.29 16.63
CA LYS A 21 -0.38 6.35 16.28
C LYS A 21 -0.64 7.06 14.95
N ILE A 22 0.13 8.09 14.61
CA ILE A 22 0.08 8.74 13.29
C ILE A 22 0.50 7.77 12.20
N SER A 23 1.60 7.04 12.41
CA SER A 23 2.11 6.01 11.49
C SER A 23 1.10 4.85 11.33
N GLU A 24 0.58 4.30 12.43
CA GLU A 24 -0.43 3.23 12.44
C GLU A 24 -1.71 3.64 11.68
N LYS A 25 -2.20 4.88 11.85
CA LYS A 25 -3.39 5.37 11.14
C LYS A 25 -3.16 5.71 9.66
N ARG A 26 -1.91 6.03 9.26
CA ARG A 26 -1.55 6.30 7.86
C ARG A 26 -1.13 5.04 7.10
N GLY A 27 -0.97 3.92 7.79
CA GLY A 27 -0.35 2.71 7.27
C GLY A 27 1.15 2.70 7.58
N ILE A 28 1.68 1.52 7.89
CA ILE A 28 3.09 1.30 8.22
C ILE A 28 3.98 1.86 7.08
N GLY A 29 4.90 2.76 7.42
CA GLY A 29 5.98 3.19 6.50
C GLY A 29 5.90 4.60 5.90
N ALA A 30 4.97 5.46 6.31
CA ALA A 30 5.01 6.86 5.90
C ALA A 30 6.24 7.57 6.49
N ASP A 31 7.24 7.94 5.68
CA ASP A 31 8.36 8.75 6.14
C ASP A 31 7.85 10.13 6.59
N LEU A 32 7.68 10.31 7.90
CA LEU A 32 7.16 11.55 8.47
C LEU A 32 8.19 12.70 8.38
N THR A 33 9.43 12.42 7.98
CA THR A 33 10.52 13.40 7.95
C THR A 33 10.64 14.16 6.63
N GLU A 34 10.13 13.59 5.52
CA GLU A 34 10.15 14.24 4.20
C GLU A 34 8.76 14.70 3.71
N ALA A 35 7.66 14.13 4.22
CA ALA A 35 6.31 14.30 3.65
C ALA A 35 5.32 15.12 4.50
N LEU A 36 5.74 15.73 5.61
CA LEU A 36 4.86 16.48 6.50
C LEU A 36 5.31 17.94 6.66
N THR A 37 4.49 18.85 6.15
CA THR A 37 4.54 20.25 6.60
C THR A 37 4.14 20.33 8.08
N GLU A 38 4.60 21.36 8.79
CA GLU A 38 4.22 21.57 10.19
C GLU A 38 2.70 21.66 10.37
N GLU A 39 1.96 22.24 9.42
CA GLU A 39 0.50 22.30 9.51
C GLU A 39 -0.15 20.92 9.41
N ALA A 40 0.34 20.07 8.51
CA ALA A 40 -0.19 18.72 8.33
C ALA A 40 0.09 17.83 9.55
N LEU A 41 1.25 18.01 10.19
CA LEU A 41 1.59 17.37 11.46
C LEU A 41 0.64 17.83 12.57
N GLN A 42 0.47 19.15 12.72
CA GLN A 42 -0.39 19.71 13.77
C GLN A 42 -1.86 19.31 13.58
N MET A 43 -2.34 19.20 12.34
CA MET A 43 -3.67 18.66 12.04
C MET A 43 -3.82 17.20 12.45
N ALA A 44 -2.81 16.36 12.19
CA ALA A 44 -2.84 14.95 12.57
C ALA A 44 -2.87 14.76 14.10
N ILE A 45 -2.07 15.54 14.82
CA ILE A 45 -2.03 15.54 16.30
C ILE A 45 -3.40 15.92 16.88
N ARG A 46 -4.04 16.98 16.36
CA ARG A 46 -5.40 17.40 16.79
C ARG A 46 -6.44 16.32 16.53
N ARG A 47 -6.39 15.65 15.37
CA ARG A 47 -7.32 14.55 15.01
C ARG A 47 -7.17 13.31 15.92
N LEU A 48 -6.03 13.16 16.57
CA LEU A 48 -5.79 12.10 17.56
C LEU A 48 -6.21 12.49 18.98
N GLY A 49 -6.78 13.68 19.19
CA GLY A 49 -7.26 14.15 20.49
C GLY A 49 -6.20 14.87 21.33
N TYR A 50 -5.01 15.13 20.79
CA TYR A 50 -3.92 15.82 21.48
C TYR A 50 -3.97 17.34 21.21
N GLN A 51 -5.09 17.99 21.54
CA GLN A 51 -5.36 19.39 21.13
C GLN A 51 -4.35 20.42 21.66
N ASP A 52 -3.81 20.19 22.85
CA ASP A 52 -2.83 21.08 23.51
C ASP A 52 -1.37 20.71 23.24
N THR A 53 -1.12 19.72 22.37
CA THR A 53 0.23 19.24 22.06
C THR A 53 0.75 19.90 20.79
N VAL A 54 1.90 20.56 20.89
CA VAL A 54 2.66 21.08 19.76
C VAL A 54 3.98 20.33 19.72
N LEU A 55 4.28 19.68 18.60
CA LEU A 55 5.57 19.04 18.35
C LEU A 55 6.27 19.84 17.26
N SER A 56 7.51 20.28 17.52
CA SER A 56 8.32 20.90 16.47
C SER A 56 8.75 19.86 15.46
N LEU A 57 8.93 20.28 14.20
CA LEU A 57 9.41 19.40 13.14
C LEU A 57 10.77 18.75 13.52
N GLU A 58 11.65 19.52 14.15
CA GLU A 58 12.96 19.06 14.60
C GLU A 58 12.85 17.95 15.67
N LEU A 59 11.96 18.11 16.66
CA LEU A 59 11.72 17.09 17.67
C LEU A 59 11.11 15.83 17.06
N VAL A 60 10.22 15.98 16.07
CA VAL A 60 9.66 14.86 15.32
C VAL A 60 10.74 14.12 14.54
N GLN A 61 11.63 14.81 13.83
CA GLN A 61 12.72 14.19 13.07
C GLN A 61 13.70 13.44 14.00
N GLN A 62 14.08 14.04 15.12
CA GLN A 62 14.95 13.41 16.13
C GLN A 62 14.27 12.21 16.81
N THR A 63 12.96 12.27 17.05
CA THR A 63 12.21 11.18 17.67
C THR A 63 11.94 10.05 16.67
N TYR A 64 11.57 10.38 15.44
CA TYR A 64 11.30 9.44 14.36
C TYR A 64 12.55 8.67 13.91
N SER A 65 13.73 9.30 13.94
CA SER A 65 15.01 8.61 13.69
C SER A 65 15.43 7.65 14.81
N ARG A 66 14.94 7.86 16.05
CA ARG A 66 15.21 6.98 17.20
C ARG A 66 14.20 5.84 17.32
N LEU A 67 12.95 6.12 16.99
CA LEU A 67 11.94 5.10 16.75
C LEU A 67 12.45 4.25 15.59
N ARG A 68 12.78 2.98 15.83
CA ARG A 68 13.04 2.02 14.75
C ARG A 68 11.74 1.70 13.98
N ILE A 69 10.99 2.73 13.57
CA ILE A 69 9.97 2.59 12.55
C ILE A 69 10.76 2.32 11.28
N PRO A 70 10.71 1.10 10.73
CA PRO A 70 11.57 0.77 9.63
C PRO A 70 11.23 1.71 8.47
N LYS A 71 12.23 2.44 7.97
CA LYS A 71 12.19 3.08 6.66
C LYS A 71 12.06 1.94 5.64
N LEU A 72 10.85 1.42 5.45
CA LEU A 72 10.62 0.21 4.64
C LEU A 72 10.66 0.49 3.15
N PHE A 73 10.94 1.72 2.73
CA PHE A 73 11.15 2.02 1.32
C PHE A 73 12.61 2.37 1.11
N PRO A 74 13.45 1.39 0.72
CA PRO A 74 14.72 1.75 0.13
C PRO A 74 14.44 2.66 -1.08
N SER A 75 15.20 3.75 -1.18
CA SER A 75 15.35 4.56 -2.39
C SER A 75 16.04 3.78 -3.52
N GLU A 76 16.47 2.55 -3.23
CA GLU A 76 17.08 1.54 -4.09
C GLU A 76 16.07 0.40 -4.36
N PRO A 77 16.23 -0.39 -5.44
CA PRO A 77 15.31 -1.49 -5.76
C PRO A 77 15.04 -2.37 -4.54
N LEU A 78 13.75 -2.62 -4.28
CA LEU A 78 13.25 -3.34 -3.11
C LEU A 78 14.04 -4.64 -2.91
N VAL A 79 14.62 -4.79 -1.71
CA VAL A 79 15.35 -5.98 -1.28
C VAL A 79 14.39 -7.17 -1.32
N ASP A 80 14.84 -8.32 -1.85
CA ASP A 80 14.00 -9.52 -2.06
C ASP A 80 13.16 -9.90 -0.84
N GLU A 81 13.67 -9.68 0.38
CA GLU A 81 12.98 -9.99 1.64
C GLU A 81 11.70 -9.14 1.87
N TYR A 82 11.72 -7.85 1.52
CA TYR A 82 10.54 -6.98 1.64
C TYR A 82 9.44 -7.41 0.67
N LEU A 83 9.82 -7.64 -0.60
CA LEU A 83 8.88 -8.11 -1.62
C LEU A 83 8.30 -9.47 -1.26
N THR A 84 9.14 -10.38 -0.76
CA THR A 84 8.72 -11.70 -0.29
C THR A 84 7.69 -11.55 0.83
N THR A 85 7.93 -10.67 1.80
CA THR A 85 6.96 -10.41 2.89
C THR A 85 5.64 -9.88 2.34
N CYS A 86 5.65 -8.88 1.45
CA CYS A 86 4.43 -8.34 0.85
C CYS A 86 3.63 -9.40 0.07
N VAL A 87 4.31 -10.28 -0.66
CA VAL A 87 3.70 -11.39 -1.42
C VAL A 87 3.15 -12.46 -0.48
N LEU A 88 3.90 -12.87 0.54
CA LEU A 88 3.46 -13.92 1.46
C LEU A 88 2.31 -13.45 2.35
N ASP A 89 2.33 -12.21 2.82
CA ASP A 89 1.33 -11.67 3.74
C ASP A 89 0.17 -10.96 3.04
N GLN A 90 0.27 -10.76 1.72
CA GLN A 90 -0.61 -9.91 0.92
C GLN A 90 -0.80 -8.50 1.50
N SER A 91 0.24 -8.00 2.19
CA SER A 91 0.25 -6.72 2.85
C SER A 91 0.99 -5.67 2.01
N TRP A 92 0.20 -4.89 1.27
CA TRP A 92 0.71 -3.88 0.33
C TRP A 92 0.45 -2.45 0.85
N PRO A 93 1.47 -1.76 1.40
CA PRO A 93 1.31 -0.43 1.97
C PRO A 93 1.11 0.66 0.91
N GLY A 94 0.66 1.84 1.35
CA GLY A 94 0.58 3.03 0.50
C GLY A 94 -0.61 3.07 -0.45
N MET A 95 -1.63 2.24 -0.22
CA MET A 95 -2.84 2.20 -1.05
C MET A 95 -4.10 2.15 -0.20
N THR A 96 -5.21 2.54 -0.81
CA THR A 96 -6.56 2.38 -0.26
C THR A 96 -7.56 2.06 -1.37
N VAL A 97 -8.69 1.47 -1.00
CA VAL A 97 -9.83 1.26 -1.92
C VAL A 97 -10.85 2.36 -1.69
N VAL A 98 -11.22 3.06 -2.76
CA VAL A 98 -12.29 4.07 -2.74
C VAL A 98 -13.21 3.89 -3.94
N GLN A 99 -14.37 4.54 -3.92
CA GLN A 99 -15.22 4.62 -5.12
C GLN A 99 -14.49 5.42 -6.20
N SER A 100 -14.41 4.87 -7.41
CA SER A 100 -13.80 5.56 -8.55
C SER A 100 -14.60 6.81 -8.92
N LEU A 101 -13.90 7.86 -9.35
CA LEU A 101 -14.51 9.05 -9.94
C LEU A 101 -15.00 8.81 -11.37
N ASP A 102 -14.46 7.79 -12.04
CA ASP A 102 -14.86 7.42 -13.39
C ASP A 102 -16.21 6.69 -13.36
N LYS A 103 -17.20 7.23 -14.06
CA LYS A 103 -18.55 6.64 -14.12
C LYS A 103 -18.48 5.21 -14.65
N GLY A 104 -19.09 4.29 -13.92
CA GLY A 104 -19.15 2.87 -14.28
C GLY A 104 -17.95 2.03 -13.86
N ALA A 105 -16.85 2.63 -13.37
CA ALA A 105 -15.64 1.90 -12.99
C ALA A 105 -15.72 1.23 -11.59
N GLY A 106 -16.80 1.45 -10.84
CA GLY A 106 -16.95 0.86 -9.51
C GLY A 106 -15.90 1.35 -8.50
N GLN A 107 -15.37 0.46 -7.68
CA GLN A 107 -14.29 0.77 -6.73
C GLN A 107 -12.93 0.74 -7.44
N GLY A 108 -11.97 1.54 -6.97
CA GLY A 108 -10.61 1.61 -7.48
C GLY A 108 -9.57 1.63 -6.38
N VAL A 109 -8.35 1.19 -6.69
CA VAL A 109 -7.17 1.36 -5.85
C VAL A 109 -6.54 2.73 -6.10
N TYR A 110 -6.31 3.48 -5.01
CA TYR A 110 -5.68 4.80 -5.05
C TYR A 110 -4.48 4.83 -4.12
N ALA A 111 -3.42 5.51 -4.56
CA ALA A 111 -2.23 5.72 -3.74
C ALA A 111 -2.52 6.67 -2.57
N THR A 112 -2.10 6.29 -1.36
CA THR A 112 -2.09 7.14 -0.17
C THR A 112 -0.69 7.67 0.16
N LEU A 113 0.33 7.12 -0.51
CA LEU A 113 1.73 7.50 -0.41
C LEU A 113 2.34 7.67 -1.81
N PRO A 114 3.44 8.44 -1.96
CA PRO A 114 4.20 8.46 -3.21
C PRO A 114 4.78 7.09 -3.55
N PHE A 115 4.77 6.74 -4.84
CA PHE A 115 5.46 5.58 -5.38
C PHE A 115 6.58 6.02 -6.33
N TYR A 116 7.73 5.38 -6.25
CA TYR A 116 8.83 5.60 -7.17
C TYR A 116 8.68 4.76 -8.43
N LYS A 117 9.30 5.22 -9.53
CA LYS A 117 9.33 4.45 -10.78
C LYS A 117 9.98 3.08 -10.55
N ASN A 118 9.34 2.03 -11.07
CA ASN A 118 9.72 0.62 -10.90
C ASN A 118 9.54 0.02 -9.49
N GLN A 119 8.91 0.74 -8.57
CA GLN A 119 8.52 0.17 -7.28
C GLN A 119 7.38 -0.84 -7.47
N ALA A 120 7.44 -1.98 -6.77
CA ALA A 120 6.30 -2.89 -6.71
C ALA A 120 5.16 -2.27 -5.91
N VAL A 121 3.96 -2.32 -6.47
CA VAL A 121 2.77 -1.70 -5.89
C VAL A 121 1.84 -2.74 -5.29
N VAL A 122 1.54 -3.78 -6.06
CA VAL A 122 0.66 -4.88 -5.66
C VAL A 122 0.96 -6.10 -6.53
N GLU A 123 0.90 -7.29 -5.96
CA GLU A 123 0.86 -8.54 -6.71
C GLU A 123 -0.53 -8.75 -7.32
N TYR A 124 -0.57 -9.27 -8.54
CA TYR A 124 -1.82 -9.76 -9.11
C TYR A 124 -2.20 -11.13 -8.50
N HIS A 125 -2.42 -11.16 -7.19
CA HIS A 125 -2.48 -12.39 -6.40
C HIS A 125 -3.77 -13.19 -6.59
N GLY A 126 -3.77 -14.36 -7.20
CA GLY A 126 -5.01 -15.14 -7.33
C GLY A 126 -4.78 -16.64 -7.44
N ARG A 127 -5.83 -17.38 -7.80
CA ARG A 127 -5.67 -18.82 -8.03
C ARG A 127 -4.90 -19.02 -9.32
N ARG A 128 -3.67 -19.52 -9.22
CA ARG A 128 -2.93 -19.99 -10.39
C ARG A 128 -3.62 -21.24 -10.96
N MET A 129 -3.81 -21.25 -12.26
CA MET A 129 -4.48 -22.33 -12.97
C MET A 129 -3.85 -22.55 -14.34
N ALA A 130 -4.03 -23.76 -14.88
CA ALA A 130 -3.58 -24.06 -16.24
C ALA A 130 -4.42 -23.28 -17.26
N ILE A 131 -3.80 -22.81 -18.34
CA ILE A 131 -4.49 -22.04 -19.39
C ILE A 131 -5.67 -22.82 -19.99
N ILE A 132 -5.57 -24.15 -20.09
CA ILE A 132 -6.65 -25.02 -20.58
C ILE A 132 -7.85 -25.00 -19.62
N GLU A 133 -7.60 -24.99 -18.31
CA GLU A 133 -8.67 -24.88 -17.31
C GLU A 133 -9.31 -23.50 -17.36
N ALA A 134 -8.53 -22.42 -17.49
CA ALA A 134 -9.03 -21.06 -17.65
C ALA A 134 -9.94 -20.93 -18.88
N ASN A 135 -9.49 -21.45 -20.03
CA ASN A 135 -10.27 -21.44 -21.27
C ASN A 135 -11.60 -22.19 -21.13
N ARG A 136 -11.61 -23.35 -20.45
CA ARG A 136 -12.85 -24.09 -20.18
C ARG A 136 -13.80 -23.29 -19.30
N LEU A 137 -13.30 -22.62 -18.27
CA LEU A 137 -14.12 -21.77 -17.40
C LEU A 137 -14.73 -20.61 -18.19
N LEU A 138 -13.93 -19.89 -18.97
CA LEU A 138 -14.39 -18.78 -19.80
C LEU A 138 -15.45 -19.23 -20.82
N GLN A 139 -15.26 -20.40 -21.44
CA GLN A 139 -16.24 -20.99 -22.37
C GLN A 139 -17.53 -21.43 -21.65
N SER A 140 -17.44 -21.92 -20.41
CA SER A 140 -18.62 -22.31 -19.64
C SER A 140 -19.44 -21.11 -19.10
N GLN A 141 -18.84 -19.92 -19.12
CA GLN A 141 -19.42 -18.67 -18.62
C GLN A 141 -19.84 -17.72 -19.75
N LEU A 142 -20.01 -18.22 -20.97
CA LEU A 142 -20.52 -17.46 -22.12
C LEU A 142 -21.88 -16.83 -21.78
N GLY A 143 -21.86 -15.55 -21.37
CA GLY A 143 -23.01 -14.79 -20.89
C GLY A 143 -22.71 -13.88 -19.69
N ASP A 144 -21.59 -14.11 -18.99
CA ASP A 144 -21.11 -13.26 -17.89
C ASP A 144 -19.98 -12.37 -18.41
N ASP A 145 -20.33 -11.21 -18.97
CA ASP A 145 -19.39 -10.27 -19.63
C ASP A 145 -18.26 -9.79 -18.69
N ASP A 146 -18.41 -9.97 -17.38
CA ASP A 146 -17.44 -9.55 -16.37
C ASP A 146 -16.43 -10.65 -15.97
N GLY A 147 -16.64 -11.90 -16.38
CA GLY A 147 -15.84 -13.04 -15.92
C GLY A 147 -14.37 -12.99 -16.39
N SER A 148 -14.14 -12.55 -17.63
CA SER A 148 -12.80 -12.46 -18.24
C SER A 148 -11.93 -11.33 -17.67
N ASN A 149 -12.56 -10.29 -17.09
CA ASN A 149 -11.88 -9.09 -16.58
C ASN A 149 -10.90 -9.36 -15.42
N TYR A 150 -10.97 -10.56 -14.84
CA TYR A 150 -10.16 -10.96 -13.69
C TYR A 150 -9.19 -12.09 -13.99
N PHE A 151 -8.91 -12.38 -15.26
CA PHE A 151 -7.87 -13.33 -15.64
C PHE A 151 -6.60 -12.61 -16.09
N LEU A 152 -5.45 -13.01 -15.56
CA LEU A 152 -4.14 -12.53 -16.00
C LEU A 152 -3.27 -13.69 -16.47
N THR A 153 -2.89 -13.69 -17.74
CA THR A 153 -1.94 -14.66 -18.28
C THR A 153 -0.53 -14.33 -17.78
N VAL A 154 0.11 -15.29 -17.10
CA VAL A 154 1.46 -15.12 -16.53
C VAL A 154 2.52 -15.66 -17.47
N ASP A 155 2.23 -16.80 -18.11
CA ASP A 155 3.07 -17.45 -19.11
C ASP A 155 2.22 -18.29 -20.08
N GLN A 156 2.85 -19.10 -20.93
CA GLN A 156 2.15 -19.89 -21.95
C GLN A 156 1.24 -20.97 -21.37
N ASP A 157 1.50 -21.42 -20.15
CA ASP A 157 0.83 -22.56 -19.53
C ASP A 157 -0.05 -22.14 -18.35
N ALA A 158 0.15 -20.93 -17.80
CA ALA A 158 -0.49 -20.48 -16.57
C ALA A 158 -1.22 -19.14 -16.69
N THR A 159 -2.38 -19.11 -16.04
CA THR A 159 -3.21 -17.93 -15.84
C THR A 159 -3.50 -17.79 -14.35
N ILE A 160 -3.66 -16.56 -13.88
CA ILE A 160 -4.17 -16.25 -12.55
C ILE A 160 -5.65 -15.88 -12.67
N ASP A 161 -6.49 -16.57 -11.92
CA ASP A 161 -7.90 -16.23 -11.69
C ASP A 161 -8.03 -15.37 -10.43
N ALA A 162 -8.42 -14.12 -10.63
CA ALA A 162 -8.59 -13.09 -9.61
C ALA A 162 -10.06 -12.77 -9.29
N ARG A 163 -11.04 -13.57 -9.71
CA ARG A 163 -12.47 -13.23 -9.56
C ARG A 163 -12.90 -13.05 -8.10
N GLU A 164 -12.43 -13.94 -7.23
CA GLU A 164 -12.79 -13.96 -5.81
C GLU A 164 -12.36 -12.68 -5.08
N LYS A 165 -13.24 -12.15 -4.23
CA LYS A 165 -13.02 -10.89 -3.50
C LYS A 165 -11.94 -11.00 -2.42
N VAL A 166 -11.77 -12.21 -1.90
CA VAL A 166 -10.77 -12.61 -0.91
C VAL A 166 -10.04 -13.83 -1.47
N CYS A 167 -8.76 -14.01 -1.13
CA CYS A 167 -8.04 -15.22 -1.49
C CYS A 167 -8.20 -16.28 -0.39
N THR A 168 -8.05 -17.55 -0.76
CA THR A 168 -8.17 -18.68 0.18
C THR A 168 -7.05 -18.70 1.22
N CYS A 169 -5.86 -18.17 0.88
CA CYS A 169 -4.74 -18.04 1.81
C CYS A 169 -4.87 -16.83 2.76
N HIS A 170 -5.61 -15.77 2.39
CA HIS A 170 -5.85 -14.60 3.24
C HIS A 170 -7.36 -14.24 3.27
N PRO A 171 -8.22 -15.10 3.85
CA PRO A 171 -9.68 -14.94 3.76
C PRO A 171 -10.24 -13.71 4.49
N HIS A 172 -9.42 -13.08 5.34
CA HIS A 172 -9.78 -11.89 6.11
C HIS A 172 -9.31 -10.58 5.48
N GLN A 173 -8.67 -10.64 4.30
CA GLN A 173 -8.13 -9.49 3.61
C GLN A 173 -8.80 -9.31 2.25
N GLN A 174 -9.19 -8.07 1.94
CA GLN A 174 -9.66 -7.72 0.61
C GLN A 174 -8.46 -7.68 -0.35
N CYS A 175 -8.60 -8.33 -1.49
CA CYS A 175 -7.51 -8.34 -2.45
C CYS A 175 -7.54 -7.08 -3.34
N PHE A 176 -6.52 -6.24 -3.24
CA PHE A 176 -6.41 -4.99 -4.01
C PHE A 176 -6.38 -5.20 -5.53
N ARG A 177 -5.76 -6.29 -6.01
CA ARG A 177 -5.52 -6.56 -7.44
C ARG A 177 -6.74 -6.37 -8.36
N ARG A 178 -7.91 -6.88 -7.93
CA ARG A 178 -9.13 -6.95 -8.75
C ARG A 178 -9.85 -5.60 -8.81
N LEU A 179 -9.31 -4.61 -8.10
CA LEU A 179 -9.80 -3.24 -7.99
C LEU A 179 -8.81 -2.26 -8.62
N VAL A 180 -7.68 -2.74 -9.15
CA VAL A 180 -6.80 -1.91 -9.98
C VAL A 180 -7.50 -1.72 -11.31
N ASN A 181 -7.99 -0.50 -11.54
CA ASN A 181 -8.75 -0.18 -12.73
C ASN A 181 -7.84 -0.09 -13.97
N HIS A 182 -8.38 -0.57 -15.09
CA HIS A 182 -7.78 -0.38 -16.40
C HIS A 182 -7.90 1.08 -16.84
N LYS A 183 -6.85 1.63 -17.45
CA LYS A 183 -6.83 2.99 -17.98
C LYS A 183 -6.21 3.00 -19.38
N ALA A 184 -7.00 3.40 -20.37
CA ALA A 184 -6.62 3.45 -21.80
C ALA A 184 -6.58 4.86 -22.39
N ASN A 185 -6.68 5.91 -21.57
CA ASN A 185 -6.68 7.29 -22.06
C ASN A 185 -5.26 7.80 -22.39
N GLU A 186 -5.17 9.01 -22.93
CA GLU A 186 -3.96 9.64 -23.47
C GLU A 186 -2.79 9.75 -22.48
N ASP A 187 -3.05 9.85 -21.17
CA ASP A 187 -2.02 9.90 -20.12
C ASP A 187 -1.34 8.54 -19.89
N GLY A 188 -1.94 7.45 -20.38
CA GLY A 188 -1.49 6.08 -20.19
C GLY A 188 -1.63 5.56 -18.74
N PRO A 189 -1.40 4.26 -18.52
CA PRO A 189 -1.41 3.68 -17.19
C PRO A 189 -0.13 4.03 -16.41
N ASN A 190 -0.28 4.25 -15.10
CA ASN A 190 0.83 4.45 -14.17
C ASN A 190 1.39 3.14 -13.58
N LEU A 191 0.75 2.00 -13.89
CA LEU A 191 1.18 0.67 -13.49
C LEU A 191 1.50 -0.18 -14.73
N LYS A 192 2.44 -1.12 -14.56
CA LYS A 192 2.77 -2.15 -15.55
C LYS A 192 2.89 -3.48 -14.85
N CYS A 193 2.28 -4.52 -15.43
CA CYS A 193 2.50 -5.88 -14.95
C CYS A 193 3.93 -6.32 -15.28
N LYS A 194 4.61 -6.89 -14.29
CA LYS A 194 5.90 -7.58 -14.46
C LYS A 194 5.82 -8.90 -13.72
N ALA A 195 6.31 -9.95 -14.35
CA ALA A 195 6.48 -11.21 -13.66
C ALA A 195 7.62 -11.10 -12.66
N LEU A 196 7.40 -11.56 -11.44
CA LEU A 196 8.37 -11.68 -10.37
C LEU A 196 8.56 -13.16 -10.06
N VAL A 197 9.76 -13.55 -9.62
CA VAL A 197 10.00 -14.91 -9.11
C VAL A 197 10.30 -14.76 -7.62
N VAL A 198 9.39 -15.28 -6.79
CA VAL A 198 9.51 -15.27 -5.33
C VAL A 198 9.57 -16.73 -4.89
N ASP A 199 10.63 -17.14 -4.21
CA ASP A 199 10.88 -18.53 -3.79
C ASP A 199 10.74 -19.57 -4.93
N GLY A 200 11.11 -19.19 -6.16
CA GLY A 200 11.01 -20.04 -7.34
C GLY A 200 9.61 -20.09 -7.98
N LEU A 201 8.62 -19.42 -7.40
CA LEU A 201 7.28 -19.27 -7.98
C LEU A 201 7.19 -17.96 -8.78
N ARG A 202 6.80 -18.09 -10.05
CA ARG A 202 6.57 -16.93 -10.93
C ARG A 202 5.19 -16.34 -10.63
N THR A 203 5.14 -15.13 -10.11
CA THR A 203 3.91 -14.37 -9.82
C THR A 203 3.83 -13.08 -10.64
#